data_AF-A0A8A1MIV8-F1
#
_entry.id   AF-A0A8A1MIV8-F1
#
_cell.length_a   1.000
_cell.length_b   1.000
_cell.length_c   1.000
_cell.angle_alpha   90.00
_cell.angle_beta   90.00
_cell.angle_gamma   90.00
#
_symmetry.space_group_name_H-M   'P 1'
#
loop_
_entity.id
_entity.type
_entity.pdbx_description
1 polymer ?
#
loop_
_entity_poly.entity_id
_entity_poly.type
_entity_poly.pdbx_seq_one_letter_code
_entity_poly.pdbx_strand_id
1 'polypeptide(L)'
;MHDSARWLSLDELEQSVSKTDFPYEANPLTGVNTTDAHAVARAIDTETRSVILHVPFAGWLLKAVGRDTDVMDGHLVYLRVLRIRLSSLLRRCPEPPRVKNELQTTDCSRSKPSCTSSDIRLHPEWECVTHDLNIGFITDPLADVFCHQPGYLNADEFYLLNDRFQRTYDAGQDIDPAATFRADLTFFRGIRDMPPASLASSITNKDLRCFQVSYALMLSEADGEWGRLLGRSWSHRYKDTIECLRKDLRYRDLLVQLAMCLYKQGNFHGATAIAEGLRPAACAPDTFQVEWTMIPSELRRIVEYECNFRACRDHLRDMRKRGKPALPFIFPIFREYQLSVESLRRHEPSSPQYEACLRRATSNTDDLLLSRSYPGKTEVVERIGSVFQFCIWF
;
A
#
# COMPACT_ATOMS: atom_id res chain seq x y z
N MET A 1 -27.50 14.56 -11.93
CA MET A 1 -27.37 13.83 -13.21
C MET A 1 -25.95 13.30 -13.27
N HIS A 2 -25.75 12.03 -12.90
CA HIS A 2 -24.44 11.39 -13.07
C HIS A 2 -24.28 11.04 -14.54
N ASP A 3 -23.21 11.52 -15.18
CA ASP A 3 -22.80 10.99 -16.49
C ASP A 3 -22.71 9.47 -16.37
N SER A 4 -23.47 8.76 -17.21
CA SER A 4 -23.43 7.30 -17.27
C SER A 4 -21.99 6.85 -17.47
N ALA A 5 -21.43 6.17 -16.48
CA ALA A 5 -20.08 5.65 -16.57
C ALA A 5 -20.00 4.69 -17.76
N ARG A 6 -19.02 4.93 -18.63
CA ARG A 6 -18.79 4.06 -19.79
C ARG A 6 -18.31 2.69 -19.27
N TRP A 7 -18.96 1.63 -19.73
CA TRP A 7 -18.56 0.27 -19.47
C TRP A 7 -17.74 -0.25 -20.65
N LEU A 8 -16.66 -0.97 -20.35
CA LEU A 8 -15.83 -1.67 -21.33
C LEU A 8 -16.20 -3.14 -21.30
N SER A 9 -16.50 -3.72 -22.46
CA SER A 9 -16.69 -5.16 -22.60
C SER A 9 -15.35 -5.88 -22.74
N LEU A 10 -15.30 -7.18 -22.40
CA LEU A 10 -14.09 -7.98 -22.64
C LEU A 10 -13.71 -8.04 -24.13
N ASP A 11 -14.70 -8.04 -25.02
CA ASP A 11 -14.45 -8.10 -26.47
C ASP A 11 -13.83 -6.79 -26.99
N GLU A 12 -14.23 -5.63 -26.44
CA GLU A 12 -13.60 -4.34 -26.73
C GLU A 12 -12.14 -4.31 -26.26
N LEU A 13 -11.85 -4.90 -25.09
CA LEU A 13 -10.49 -5.02 -24.57
C LEU A 13 -9.64 -5.95 -25.45
N GLU A 14 -10.20 -7.08 -25.87
CA GLU A 14 -9.52 -8.05 -26.73
C GLU A 14 -9.13 -7.43 -28.08
N GLN A 15 -10.06 -6.73 -28.74
CA GLN A 15 -9.78 -5.99 -29.97
C GLN A 15 -8.71 -4.90 -29.81
N SER A 16 -8.58 -4.32 -28.61
CA SER A 16 -7.55 -3.32 -28.34
C SER A 16 -6.15 -3.94 -28.22
N VAL A 17 -6.06 -5.16 -27.68
CA VAL A 17 -4.81 -5.89 -27.51
C VAL A 17 -4.31 -6.46 -28.84
N SER A 18 -5.19 -6.93 -29.72
CA SER A 18 -4.82 -7.50 -31.03
C SER A 18 -4.10 -6.54 -31.99
N LYS A 19 -4.04 -5.24 -31.66
CA LYS A 19 -3.37 -4.20 -32.46
C LYS A 19 -1.94 -3.91 -32.01
N THR A 20 -1.44 -4.60 -30.99
CA THR A 20 -0.09 -4.40 -30.46
C THR A 20 0.92 -5.28 -31.21
N ASP A 21 2.02 -4.67 -31.65
CA ASP A 21 3.10 -5.37 -32.35
C ASP A 21 4.07 -6.08 -31.38
N PHE A 22 4.87 -7.03 -31.90
CA PHE A 22 5.95 -7.70 -31.17
C PHE A 22 7.29 -6.99 -31.37
N PRO A 23 7.87 -6.29 -30.36
CA PRO A 23 9.01 -5.42 -30.59
C PRO A 23 10.38 -6.01 -30.19
N TYR A 24 10.48 -7.28 -29.78
CA TYR A 24 11.69 -7.80 -29.14
C TYR A 24 12.74 -8.32 -30.13
N GLU A 25 13.39 -7.41 -30.84
CA GLU A 25 14.48 -7.75 -31.76
C GLU A 25 15.88 -7.63 -31.12
N ALA A 26 16.03 -6.80 -30.08
CA ALA A 26 17.33 -6.55 -29.44
C ALA A 26 17.66 -7.58 -28.35
N ASN A 27 18.93 -7.98 -28.29
CA ASN A 27 19.44 -8.81 -27.19
C ASN A 27 19.68 -7.92 -25.94
N PRO A 28 18.99 -8.14 -24.82
CA PRO A 28 19.11 -7.30 -23.61
C PRO A 28 20.48 -7.40 -22.93
N LEU A 29 21.32 -8.36 -23.34
CA LEU A 29 22.69 -8.52 -22.84
C LEU A 29 23.75 -7.84 -23.71
N THR A 30 23.35 -7.10 -24.74
CA THR A 30 24.29 -6.35 -25.59
C THR A 30 25.05 -5.33 -24.74
N GLY A 31 26.38 -5.43 -24.70
CA GLY A 31 27.23 -4.53 -23.90
C GLY A 31 27.26 -4.85 -22.39
N VAL A 32 26.59 -5.91 -21.94
CA VAL A 32 26.62 -6.35 -20.53
C VAL A 32 27.81 -7.29 -20.31
N ASN A 33 28.54 -7.11 -19.20
CA ASN A 33 29.57 -8.08 -18.82
C ASN A 33 28.92 -9.41 -18.41
N THR A 34 28.89 -10.39 -19.32
CA THR A 34 28.24 -11.69 -19.07
C THR A 34 28.97 -12.57 -18.07
N THR A 35 30.17 -12.18 -17.61
CA THR A 35 30.88 -12.86 -16.52
C THR A 35 30.46 -12.34 -15.14
N ASP A 36 29.83 -11.16 -15.06
CA ASP A 36 29.25 -10.61 -13.85
C ASP A 36 27.76 -10.99 -13.74
N ALA A 37 27.46 -11.91 -12.82
CA ALA A 37 26.10 -12.37 -12.56
C ALA A 37 25.14 -11.25 -12.14
N HIS A 38 25.64 -10.24 -11.42
CA HIS A 38 24.82 -9.10 -10.96
C HIS A 38 24.46 -8.19 -12.14
N ALA A 39 25.39 -7.95 -13.06
CA ALA A 39 25.13 -7.18 -14.28
C ALA A 39 24.11 -7.88 -15.19
N VAL A 40 24.25 -9.20 -15.37
CA VAL A 40 23.31 -10.03 -16.14
C VAL A 40 21.91 -10.01 -15.51
N ALA A 41 21.81 -10.21 -14.19
CA ALA A 41 20.54 -10.19 -13.48
C ALA A 41 19.83 -8.84 -13.63
N ARG A 42 20.55 -7.72 -13.42
CA ARG A 42 19.99 -6.36 -13.59
C ARG A 42 19.51 -6.10 -15.01
N ALA A 43 20.27 -6.50 -16.03
CA ALA A 43 19.87 -6.32 -17.43
C ALA A 43 18.61 -7.12 -17.76
N ILE A 44 18.53 -8.37 -17.33
CA ILE A 44 17.36 -9.22 -17.54
C ILE A 44 16.14 -8.74 -16.75
N ASP A 45 16.31 -8.27 -15.52
CA ASP A 45 15.22 -7.68 -14.74
C ASP A 45 14.71 -6.37 -15.36
N THR A 46 15.61 -5.55 -15.91
CA THR A 46 15.24 -4.32 -16.65
C THR A 46 14.43 -4.66 -17.89
N GLU A 47 14.89 -5.63 -18.68
CA GLU A 47 14.15 -6.09 -19.86
C GLU A 47 12.81 -6.70 -19.48
N THR A 48 12.76 -7.53 -18.43
CA THR A 48 11.53 -8.14 -17.92
C THR A 48 10.49 -7.08 -17.55
N ARG A 49 10.89 -5.99 -16.91
CA ARG A 49 9.99 -4.87 -16.61
C ARG A 49 9.54 -4.13 -17.86
N SER A 50 10.45 -3.89 -18.80
CA SER A 50 10.14 -3.30 -20.10
C SER A 50 9.06 -4.11 -20.83
N VAL A 51 9.22 -5.43 -20.87
CA VAL A 51 8.24 -6.38 -21.45
C VAL A 51 6.90 -6.30 -20.74
N ILE A 52 6.89 -6.31 -19.40
CA ILE A 52 5.66 -6.22 -18.59
C ILE A 52 4.88 -4.94 -18.92
N LEU A 53 5.58 -3.81 -19.06
CA LEU A 53 4.98 -2.51 -19.38
C LEU A 53 4.57 -2.36 -20.84
N HIS A 54 5.24 -3.09 -21.75
CA HIS A 54 4.90 -3.09 -23.17
C HIS A 54 3.58 -3.81 -23.45
N VAL A 55 3.28 -4.87 -22.69
CA VAL A 55 1.97 -5.53 -22.72
C VAL A 55 0.91 -4.52 -22.29
N PRO A 56 -0.12 -4.23 -23.12
CA PRO A 56 -1.22 -3.38 -22.71
C PRO A 56 -1.87 -3.94 -21.44
N PHE A 57 -2.25 -3.07 -20.49
CA PHE A 57 -2.89 -3.50 -19.25
C PHE A 57 -4.15 -4.35 -19.47
N ALA A 58 -4.87 -4.11 -20.58
CA ALA A 58 -5.98 -4.95 -21.03
C ALA A 58 -5.58 -6.42 -21.24
N GLY A 59 -4.38 -6.71 -21.73
CA GLY A 59 -3.88 -8.08 -21.90
C GLY A 59 -3.67 -8.78 -20.55
N TRP A 60 -3.12 -8.07 -19.56
CA TRP A 60 -3.00 -8.60 -18.19
C TRP A 60 -4.35 -8.89 -17.54
N LEU A 61 -5.33 -8.00 -17.75
CA LEU A 61 -6.70 -8.18 -17.28
C LEU A 61 -7.37 -9.39 -17.93
N LEU A 62 -7.29 -9.52 -19.27
CA LEU A 62 -7.83 -10.66 -20.00
C LEU A 62 -7.21 -11.98 -19.53
N LYS A 63 -5.88 -12.01 -19.35
CA LYS A 63 -5.17 -13.18 -18.82
C LYS A 63 -5.67 -13.56 -17.42
N ALA A 64 -5.89 -12.58 -16.55
CA ALA A 64 -6.37 -12.81 -15.18
C ALA A 64 -7.79 -13.40 -15.13
N VAL A 65 -8.64 -13.10 -16.12
CA VAL A 65 -10.00 -13.68 -16.23
C VAL A 65 -10.04 -14.95 -17.08
N GLY A 66 -8.88 -15.49 -17.47
CA GLY A 66 -8.78 -16.73 -18.24
C GLY A 66 -9.03 -16.59 -19.74
N ARG A 67 -8.94 -15.37 -20.30
CA ARG A 67 -8.95 -15.14 -21.75
C ARG A 67 -7.51 -15.01 -22.26
N ASP A 68 -7.11 -16.00 -23.04
CA ASP A 68 -5.81 -15.99 -23.72
C ASP A 68 -5.88 -15.15 -25.00
N THR A 69 -4.80 -14.44 -25.30
CA THR A 69 -4.64 -13.66 -26.52
C THR A 69 -3.27 -13.95 -27.11
N ASP A 70 -3.17 -14.08 -28.44
CA ASP A 70 -1.91 -14.42 -29.11
C ASP A 70 -0.76 -13.45 -28.76
N VAL A 71 -1.11 -12.17 -28.59
CA VAL A 71 -0.18 -11.12 -28.17
C VAL A 71 0.36 -11.40 -26.77
N MET A 72 -0.51 -11.71 -25.81
CA MET A 72 -0.08 -12.05 -24.45
C MET A 72 0.80 -13.30 -24.44
N ASP A 73 0.43 -14.33 -25.20
CA ASP A 73 1.16 -15.59 -25.23
C ASP A 73 2.58 -15.42 -25.77
N GLY A 74 2.79 -14.65 -26.83
CA GLY A 74 4.15 -14.41 -27.31
C GLY A 74 4.98 -13.55 -26.32
N HIS A 75 4.37 -12.61 -25.57
CA HIS A 75 5.07 -11.87 -24.52
C HIS A 75 5.50 -12.80 -23.38
N LEU A 76 4.62 -13.73 -22.98
CA LEU A 76 4.94 -14.77 -21.99
C LEU A 76 6.04 -15.71 -22.49
N VAL A 77 6.05 -16.08 -23.78
CA VAL A 77 7.15 -16.84 -24.39
C VAL A 77 8.46 -16.08 -24.31
N TYR A 78 8.47 -14.78 -24.60
CA TYR A 78 9.69 -13.96 -24.49
C TYR A 78 10.19 -13.89 -23.04
N LEU A 79 9.31 -13.68 -22.06
CA LEU A 79 9.65 -13.71 -20.64
C LEU A 79 10.25 -15.06 -20.21
N ARG A 80 9.71 -16.18 -20.73
CA ARG A 80 10.29 -17.52 -20.51
C ARG A 80 11.70 -17.62 -21.11
N VAL A 81 11.94 -17.07 -22.29
CA VAL A 81 13.28 -17.03 -22.91
C VAL A 81 14.27 -16.25 -22.04
N LEU A 82 13.88 -15.07 -21.53
CA LEU A 82 14.70 -14.27 -20.61
C LEU A 82 15.07 -15.06 -19.36
N ARG A 83 14.10 -15.75 -18.75
CA ARG A 83 14.33 -16.63 -17.59
C ARG A 83 15.33 -17.75 -17.91
N ILE A 84 15.14 -18.47 -19.02
CA ILE A 84 16.04 -19.54 -19.44
C ILE A 84 17.47 -19.01 -19.63
N ARG A 85 17.62 -17.83 -20.26
CA ARG A 85 18.92 -17.17 -20.43
C ARG A 85 19.58 -16.84 -19.10
N LEU A 86 18.83 -16.26 -18.16
CA LEU A 86 19.32 -15.96 -16.82
C LEU A 86 19.79 -17.23 -16.10
N SER A 87 18.93 -18.25 -16.06
CA SER A 87 19.27 -19.54 -15.44
C SER A 87 20.50 -20.20 -16.07
N SER A 88 20.61 -20.18 -17.41
CA SER A 88 21.77 -20.75 -18.10
C SER A 88 23.07 -20.00 -17.80
N LEU A 89 23.03 -18.69 -17.65
CA LEU A 89 24.22 -17.88 -17.35
C LEU A 89 24.65 -18.04 -15.90
N LEU A 90 23.70 -18.03 -14.96
CA LEU A 90 23.98 -18.22 -13.54
C LEU A 90 24.55 -19.62 -13.23
N ARG A 91 24.14 -20.66 -13.97
CA ARG A 91 24.73 -22.01 -13.84
C ARG A 91 26.20 -22.09 -14.24
N ARG A 92 26.69 -21.13 -15.05
CA ARG A 92 28.10 -21.07 -15.48
C ARG A 92 28.98 -20.33 -14.48
N CYS A 93 28.41 -19.76 -13.43
CA CYS A 93 29.18 -19.12 -12.36
C CYS A 93 29.93 -20.18 -11.53
N PRO A 94 31.14 -19.86 -11.04
CA PRO A 94 31.98 -20.81 -10.29
C PRO A 94 31.40 -21.19 -8.91
N GLU A 95 30.57 -20.35 -8.30
CA GLU A 95 29.88 -20.62 -7.02
C GLU A 95 28.37 -20.29 -7.11
N PRO A 96 27.56 -21.09 -7.85
CA PRO A 96 26.15 -20.77 -8.07
C PRO A 96 25.34 -20.55 -6.77
N PRO A 97 25.44 -21.40 -5.72
CA PRO A 97 24.69 -21.19 -4.48
C PRO A 97 24.99 -19.84 -3.80
N ARG A 98 26.25 -19.39 -3.85
CA ARG A 98 26.65 -18.11 -3.28
C ARG A 98 26.09 -16.94 -4.08
N VAL A 99 26.23 -16.96 -5.41
CA VAL A 99 25.66 -15.94 -6.30
C VAL A 99 24.14 -15.87 -6.16
N LYS A 100 23.45 -17.00 -5.96
CA LYS A 100 22.01 -17.02 -5.66
C LYS A 100 21.70 -16.31 -4.36
N ASN A 101 22.40 -16.64 -3.29
CA ASN A 101 22.20 -15.98 -1.98
C ASN A 101 22.54 -14.48 -2.06
N GLU A 102 23.58 -14.10 -2.80
CA GLU A 102 23.94 -12.71 -3.05
C GLU A 102 22.85 -11.98 -3.84
N LEU A 103 22.32 -12.55 -4.93
CA LEU A 103 21.19 -11.97 -5.68
C LEU A 103 19.89 -11.92 -4.85
N GLN A 104 19.71 -12.86 -3.92
CA GLN A 104 18.61 -12.88 -2.95
C GLN A 104 18.79 -11.88 -1.78
N THR A 105 19.97 -11.30 -1.60
CA THR A 105 20.28 -10.37 -0.48
C THR A 105 20.70 -8.97 -0.94
N THR A 106 21.20 -8.82 -2.15
CA THR A 106 21.49 -7.53 -2.82
C THR A 106 20.23 -6.98 -3.50
N ASP A 107 20.29 -5.74 -3.98
CA ASP A 107 19.17 -4.90 -4.45
C ASP A 107 18.14 -5.57 -5.40
N CYS A 108 18.47 -6.69 -6.06
CA CYS A 108 17.49 -7.51 -6.80
C CYS A 108 16.38 -8.09 -5.89
N SER A 109 16.70 -8.38 -4.62
CA SER A 109 15.80 -8.91 -3.58
C SER A 109 14.81 -7.89 -3.03
N ARG A 110 15.25 -6.65 -2.92
CA ARG A 110 14.41 -5.51 -2.60
C ARG A 110 13.50 -5.20 -3.77
N SER A 111 13.97 -5.38 -4.99
CA SER A 111 13.23 -5.03 -6.18
C SER A 111 11.87 -5.74 -6.29
N LYS A 112 10.88 -5.01 -6.82
CA LYS A 112 9.49 -5.42 -7.00
C LYS A 112 9.43 -6.81 -7.64
N PRO A 113 8.40 -7.64 -7.35
CA PRO A 113 8.28 -8.95 -7.97
C PRO A 113 8.39 -8.81 -9.50
N SER A 114 9.47 -9.36 -10.07
CA SER A 114 9.64 -9.54 -11.52
C SER A 114 9.48 -11.03 -11.79
N CYS A 115 8.89 -11.39 -12.93
CA CYS A 115 8.72 -12.79 -13.35
C CYS A 115 10.03 -13.60 -13.28
N THR A 116 11.19 -12.93 -13.37
CA THR A 116 12.52 -13.52 -13.33
C THR A 116 13.12 -13.59 -11.91
N SER A 117 12.90 -12.58 -11.05
CA SER A 117 13.46 -12.55 -9.68
C SER A 117 12.58 -13.27 -8.66
N SER A 118 11.26 -13.35 -8.87
CA SER A 118 10.36 -14.10 -7.99
C SER A 118 10.58 -15.61 -8.10
N ASP A 119 10.91 -16.10 -9.31
CA ASP A 119 11.09 -17.52 -9.60
C ASP A 119 12.43 -18.07 -9.06
N ILE A 120 13.45 -17.22 -8.94
CA ILE A 120 14.74 -17.59 -8.30
C ILE A 120 14.60 -17.77 -6.78
N ARG A 121 13.58 -17.17 -6.15
CA ARG A 121 13.31 -17.27 -4.70
C ARG A 121 12.65 -18.59 -4.30
N LEU A 122 11.90 -19.23 -5.19
CA LEU A 122 10.96 -20.30 -4.84
C LEU A 122 11.52 -21.72 -4.94
N HIS A 123 12.63 -21.94 -5.64
CA HIS A 123 13.16 -23.30 -5.83
C HIS A 123 14.50 -23.51 -5.11
N PRO A 124 14.59 -24.47 -4.17
CA PRO A 124 15.83 -24.81 -3.46
C PRO A 124 16.93 -25.29 -4.42
N GLU A 125 16.53 -26.04 -5.44
CA GLU A 125 17.43 -26.67 -6.40
C GLU A 125 17.41 -25.88 -7.73
N TRP A 126 18.57 -25.70 -8.35
CA TRP A 126 18.72 -25.05 -9.66
C TRP A 126 18.13 -25.86 -10.82
N GLU A 127 17.14 -26.71 -10.54
CA GLU A 127 16.45 -27.49 -11.55
C GLU A 127 15.76 -26.57 -12.54
N CYS A 128 15.80 -26.98 -13.80
CA CYS A 128 15.18 -26.25 -14.90
C CYS A 128 13.66 -26.32 -14.71
N VAL A 129 13.10 -25.43 -13.89
CA VAL A 129 11.65 -25.30 -13.75
C VAL A 129 11.15 -24.72 -15.05
N THR A 130 10.80 -25.64 -15.94
CA THR A 130 10.55 -25.41 -17.36
C THR A 130 9.07 -25.11 -17.63
N HIS A 131 8.21 -25.03 -16.61
CA HIS A 131 6.77 -25.16 -16.87
C HIS A 131 6.00 -23.86 -16.60
N ASP A 132 6.15 -23.18 -15.46
CA ASP A 132 5.34 -21.98 -15.18
C ASP A 132 6.15 -20.72 -14.86
N LEU A 133 5.96 -19.69 -15.68
CA LEU A 133 6.36 -18.31 -15.40
C LEU A 133 5.44 -17.78 -14.30
N ASN A 134 5.97 -17.36 -13.15
CA ASN A 134 5.10 -16.80 -12.12
C ASN A 134 4.66 -15.39 -12.49
N ILE A 135 3.43 -15.28 -12.99
CA ILE A 135 2.75 -14.00 -13.25
C ILE A 135 1.66 -13.70 -12.22
N GLY A 136 1.49 -14.56 -11.20
CA GLY A 136 0.45 -14.46 -10.18
C GLY A 136 0.47 -13.14 -9.44
N PHE A 137 1.65 -12.53 -9.28
CA PHE A 137 1.80 -11.22 -8.67
C PHE A 137 1.09 -10.07 -9.43
N ILE A 138 0.74 -10.26 -10.71
CA ILE A 138 -0.12 -9.36 -11.50
C ILE A 138 -1.52 -9.96 -11.63
N THR A 139 -1.63 -11.24 -12.01
CA THR A 139 -2.91 -11.84 -12.38
C THR A 139 -3.81 -12.15 -11.18
N ASP A 140 -3.25 -12.59 -10.05
CA ASP A 140 -4.06 -12.99 -8.89
C ASP A 140 -4.81 -11.80 -8.28
N PRO A 141 -4.17 -10.63 -8.04
CA PRO A 141 -4.90 -9.45 -7.59
C PRO A 141 -6.02 -9.01 -8.55
N LEU A 142 -5.82 -9.17 -9.86
CA LEU A 142 -6.85 -8.85 -10.86
C LEU A 142 -7.99 -9.88 -10.81
N ALA A 143 -7.65 -11.17 -10.76
CA ALA A 143 -8.62 -12.25 -10.68
C ALA A 143 -9.52 -12.10 -9.44
N ASP A 144 -8.95 -11.76 -8.27
CA ASP A 144 -9.71 -11.51 -7.04
C ASP A 144 -10.76 -10.40 -7.17
N VAL A 145 -10.49 -9.39 -8.01
CA VAL A 145 -11.38 -8.26 -8.22
C VAL A 145 -12.49 -8.59 -9.23
N PHE A 146 -12.21 -9.47 -10.19
CA PHE A 146 -13.07 -9.73 -11.34
C PHE A 146 -13.73 -11.12 -11.37
N CYS A 147 -13.36 -12.03 -10.45
CA CYS A 147 -13.88 -13.39 -10.37
C CYS A 147 -15.42 -13.47 -10.24
N HIS A 148 -16.07 -12.41 -9.76
CA HIS A 148 -17.52 -12.36 -9.57
C HIS A 148 -18.29 -11.54 -10.62
N GLN A 149 -17.60 -10.81 -11.52
CA GLN A 149 -18.23 -10.01 -12.58
C GLN A 149 -17.37 -9.98 -13.85
N PRO A 150 -17.25 -11.11 -14.59
CA PRO A 150 -16.38 -11.19 -15.75
C PRO A 150 -16.89 -10.41 -16.98
N GLY A 151 -18.11 -9.86 -16.96
CA GLY A 151 -18.75 -9.33 -18.18
C GLY A 151 -18.43 -7.87 -18.54
N TYR A 152 -18.24 -6.99 -17.54
CA TYR A 152 -18.14 -5.56 -17.76
C TYR A 152 -17.24 -4.87 -16.74
N LEU A 153 -16.27 -4.08 -17.23
CA LEU A 153 -15.42 -3.24 -16.40
C LEU A 153 -15.84 -1.78 -16.54
N ASN A 154 -15.99 -1.09 -15.42
CA ASN A 154 -16.18 0.36 -15.45
C ASN A 154 -14.90 1.02 -16.00
N ALA A 155 -15.01 1.94 -16.96
CA ALA A 155 -13.84 2.56 -17.58
C ALA A 155 -12.94 3.28 -16.56
N ASP A 156 -13.51 3.92 -15.53
CA ASP A 156 -12.70 4.58 -14.49
C ASP A 156 -11.95 3.56 -13.64
N GLU A 157 -12.55 2.40 -13.35
CA GLU A 157 -11.87 1.28 -12.69
C GLU A 157 -10.70 0.76 -13.53
N PHE A 158 -10.90 0.59 -14.84
CA PHE A 158 -9.82 0.20 -15.77
C PHE A 158 -8.66 1.19 -15.74
N TYR A 159 -8.93 2.48 -15.90
CA TYR A 159 -7.89 3.50 -15.95
C TYR A 159 -7.16 3.64 -14.61
N LEU A 160 -7.86 3.54 -13.48
CA LEU A 160 -7.23 3.54 -12.15
C LEU A 160 -6.29 2.36 -11.97
N LEU A 161 -6.72 1.16 -12.36
CA LEU A 161 -5.88 -0.03 -12.26
C LEU A 161 -4.69 0.02 -13.23
N ASN A 162 -4.89 0.49 -14.46
CA ASN A 162 -3.81 0.69 -15.42
C ASN A 162 -2.77 1.68 -14.88
N ASP A 163 -3.22 2.81 -14.35
CA ASP A 163 -2.36 3.83 -13.77
C ASP A 163 -1.59 3.32 -12.54
N ARG A 164 -2.22 2.51 -11.68
CA ARG A 164 -1.53 1.78 -10.61
C ARG A 164 -0.53 0.77 -11.14
N PHE A 165 -0.87 0.03 -12.19
CA PHE A 165 -0.01 -0.96 -12.81
C PHE A 165 1.25 -0.29 -13.38
N GLN A 166 1.08 0.77 -14.17
CA GLN A 166 2.17 1.57 -14.73
C GLN A 166 3.08 2.09 -13.63
N ARG A 167 2.55 2.75 -12.59
CA ARG A 167 3.41 3.19 -11.45
C ARG A 167 4.03 2.04 -10.69
N THR A 168 3.38 0.89 -10.63
CA THR A 168 3.96 -0.27 -9.94
C THR A 168 5.12 -0.83 -10.75
N TYR A 169 5.14 -0.80 -12.08
CA TYR A 169 6.20 -1.48 -12.83
C TYR A 169 7.18 -0.55 -13.56
N ASP A 170 6.85 0.74 -13.71
CA ASP A 170 7.73 1.75 -14.30
C ASP A 170 9.05 1.88 -13.51
N ALA A 171 10.15 1.82 -14.26
CA ALA A 171 11.53 1.79 -13.77
C ALA A 171 12.12 3.19 -13.58
N GLY A 172 11.47 4.24 -14.09
CA GLY A 172 11.99 5.61 -14.05
C GLY A 172 11.77 6.38 -12.74
N GLN A 173 11.00 5.83 -11.80
CA GLN A 173 10.69 6.49 -10.53
C GLN A 173 11.39 5.76 -9.37
N ASP A 174 11.91 6.55 -8.43
CA ASP A 174 12.55 6.12 -7.16
C ASP A 174 11.48 5.50 -6.23
N ILE A 175 10.98 4.33 -6.61
CA ILE A 175 9.81 3.69 -6.01
C ILE A 175 10.25 2.64 -5.00
N ASP A 176 9.54 2.63 -3.87
CA ASP A 176 9.56 1.60 -2.84
C ASP A 176 9.71 0.20 -3.47
N PRO A 177 10.85 -0.47 -3.25
CA PRO A 177 11.11 -1.79 -3.79
C PRO A 177 10.08 -2.83 -3.31
N ALA A 178 9.46 -2.60 -2.15
CA ALA A 178 8.43 -3.47 -1.58
C ALA A 178 7.02 -3.19 -2.12
N ALA A 179 6.84 -2.26 -3.06
CA ALA A 179 5.53 -1.95 -3.63
C ALA A 179 4.98 -3.13 -4.46
N THR A 180 3.84 -3.68 -4.03
CA THR A 180 3.09 -4.70 -4.77
C THR A 180 1.94 -4.07 -5.54
N PHE A 181 1.58 -4.68 -6.68
CA PHE A 181 0.44 -4.23 -7.47
C PHE A 181 -0.86 -4.38 -6.65
N ARG A 182 -1.60 -3.28 -6.52
CA ARG A 182 -2.79 -3.20 -5.66
C ARG A 182 -4.05 -3.05 -6.52
N ALA A 183 -4.75 -4.15 -6.69
CA ALA A 183 -5.98 -4.19 -7.47
C ALA A 183 -7.25 -3.82 -6.67
N ASP A 184 -7.20 -3.69 -5.33
CA ASP A 184 -8.38 -3.37 -4.52
C ASP A 184 -9.07 -2.06 -4.95
N LEU A 185 -10.34 -2.16 -5.36
CA LEU A 185 -11.18 -1.04 -5.79
C LEU A 185 -12.24 -0.65 -4.75
N THR A 186 -12.24 -1.26 -3.56
CA THR A 186 -13.30 -1.08 -2.57
C THR A 186 -13.54 0.39 -2.20
N PHE A 187 -12.47 1.16 -2.02
CA PHE A 187 -12.59 2.59 -1.68
C PHE A 187 -13.18 3.41 -2.83
N PHE A 188 -12.71 3.19 -4.06
CA PHE A 188 -13.20 3.88 -5.25
C PHE A 188 -14.68 3.57 -5.52
N ARG A 189 -15.05 2.27 -5.49
CA ARG A 189 -16.45 1.83 -5.59
C ARG A 189 -17.30 2.44 -4.49
N GLY A 190 -16.79 2.48 -3.27
CA GLY A 190 -17.44 3.16 -2.15
C GLY A 190 -17.75 4.62 -2.44
N ILE A 191 -16.78 5.40 -2.96
CA ILE A 191 -16.97 6.82 -3.30
C ILE A 191 -18.03 7.00 -4.37
N ARG A 192 -18.04 6.13 -5.38
CA ARG A 192 -18.96 6.19 -6.52
C ARG A 192 -20.39 5.76 -6.13
N ASP A 193 -20.50 4.69 -5.36
CA ASP A 193 -21.75 3.92 -5.22
C ASP A 193 -22.43 4.14 -3.86
N MET A 194 -21.77 4.76 -2.88
CA MET A 194 -22.33 4.99 -1.54
C MET A 194 -22.43 6.48 -1.18
N PRO A 195 -23.47 6.88 -0.42
CA PRO A 195 -23.48 8.19 0.22
C PRO A 195 -22.26 8.39 1.15
N PRO A 196 -21.63 9.58 1.18
CA PRO A 196 -20.42 9.81 1.98
C PRO A 196 -20.56 9.46 3.46
N ALA A 197 -21.72 9.69 4.07
CA ALA A 197 -21.98 9.36 5.47
C ALA A 197 -21.99 7.84 5.72
N SER A 198 -22.60 7.07 4.82
CA SER A 198 -22.66 5.60 4.90
C SER A 198 -21.28 4.98 4.70
N LEU A 199 -20.52 5.49 3.73
CA LEU A 199 -19.14 5.07 3.51
C LEU A 199 -18.25 5.43 4.72
N ALA A 200 -18.41 6.62 5.28
CA ALA A 200 -17.70 7.01 6.50
C ALA A 200 -17.98 6.05 7.66
N SER A 201 -19.24 5.64 7.86
CA SER A 201 -19.57 4.66 8.90
C SER A 201 -18.95 3.30 8.64
N SER A 202 -18.94 2.83 7.38
CA SER A 202 -18.26 1.58 6.99
C SER A 202 -16.75 1.64 7.27
N ILE A 203 -16.09 2.73 6.87
CA ILE A 203 -14.66 2.98 7.14
C ILE A 203 -14.39 3.04 8.64
N THR A 204 -15.20 3.78 9.41
CA THR A 204 -15.07 3.89 10.86
C THR A 204 -15.16 2.54 11.56
N ASN A 205 -16.11 1.69 11.16
CA ASN A 205 -16.23 0.33 11.72
C ASN A 205 -15.00 -0.54 11.38
N LYS A 206 -14.49 -0.44 10.14
CA LYS A 206 -13.29 -1.19 9.72
C LYS A 206 -12.04 -0.70 10.46
N ASP A 207 -11.83 0.61 10.53
CA ASP A 207 -10.70 1.22 11.24
C ASP A 207 -10.75 0.91 12.74
N LEU A 208 -11.94 0.94 13.36
CA LEU A 208 -12.12 0.52 14.75
C LEU A 208 -11.69 -0.94 14.97
N ARG A 209 -12.14 -1.85 14.10
CA ARG A 209 -11.78 -3.27 14.18
C ARG A 209 -10.27 -3.44 14.01
N CYS A 210 -9.67 -2.77 13.04
CA CYS A 210 -8.22 -2.76 12.85
C CYS A 210 -7.50 -2.20 14.08
N PHE A 211 -8.00 -1.11 14.65
CA PHE A 211 -7.43 -0.51 15.86
C PHE A 211 -7.47 -1.48 17.04
N GLN A 212 -8.61 -2.15 17.27
CA GLN A 212 -8.76 -3.15 18.34
C GLN A 212 -7.80 -4.34 18.16
N VAL A 213 -7.67 -4.87 16.95
CA VAL A 213 -6.77 -5.99 16.63
C VAL A 213 -5.31 -5.56 16.75
N SER A 214 -4.93 -4.45 16.11
CA SER A 214 -3.59 -3.88 16.21
C SER A 214 -3.23 -3.66 17.68
N TYR A 215 -4.09 -3.01 18.46
CA TYR A 215 -3.85 -2.75 19.89
C TYR A 215 -3.56 -4.06 20.67
N ALA A 216 -4.30 -5.14 20.40
CA ALA A 216 -4.01 -6.44 21.01
C ALA A 216 -2.62 -6.99 20.63
N LEU A 217 -2.17 -6.77 19.38
CA LEU A 217 -0.86 -7.20 18.89
C LEU A 217 0.30 -6.33 19.39
N MET A 218 0.06 -5.05 19.73
CA MET A 218 1.08 -4.20 20.36
C MET A 218 1.60 -4.79 21.68
N LEU A 219 0.77 -5.61 22.35
CA LEU A 219 1.07 -6.23 23.64
C LEU A 219 1.82 -7.57 23.51
N SER A 220 2.06 -8.08 22.29
CA SER A 220 2.60 -9.42 22.07
C SER A 220 4.02 -9.46 21.50
N GLU A 221 4.82 -8.39 21.69
CA GLU A 221 6.22 -8.26 21.21
C GLU A 221 6.44 -8.52 19.70
N ALA A 222 5.37 -8.60 18.92
CA ALA A 222 5.42 -8.74 17.47
C ALA A 222 5.73 -7.37 16.85
N ASP A 223 6.96 -6.91 17.03
CA ASP A 223 7.51 -5.65 16.50
C ASP A 223 7.34 -5.61 14.98
N GLY A 224 6.24 -5.01 14.52
CA GLY A 224 5.96 -4.73 13.11
C GLY A 224 4.55 -5.05 12.64
N GLU A 225 3.81 -5.97 13.28
CA GLU A 225 2.47 -6.36 12.79
C GLU A 225 1.40 -5.30 13.08
N TRP A 226 1.53 -4.58 14.20
CA TRP A 226 0.61 -3.49 14.57
C TRP A 226 0.56 -2.39 13.49
N GLY A 227 1.74 -1.95 13.02
CA GLY A 227 1.87 -0.93 11.97
C GLY A 227 1.44 -1.46 10.61
N ARG A 228 1.47 -2.78 10.42
CA ARG A 228 1.08 -3.44 9.18
C ARG A 228 -0.40 -3.32 8.89
N LEU A 229 -1.30 -3.45 9.87
CA LEU A 229 -2.75 -3.43 9.59
C LEU A 229 -3.31 -2.00 9.52
N LEU A 230 -3.18 -1.25 10.61
CA LEU A 230 -3.78 0.07 10.73
C LEU A 230 -3.02 1.13 9.91
N GLY A 231 -1.69 0.99 9.83
CA GLY A 231 -0.84 1.82 8.97
C GLY A 231 -1.10 1.57 7.48
N ARG A 232 -1.28 0.30 7.05
CA ARG A 232 -1.67 0.01 5.65
C ARG A 232 -3.05 0.58 5.32
N SER A 233 -4.04 0.47 6.21
CA SER A 233 -5.38 1.07 6.00
C SER A 233 -5.26 2.56 5.70
N TRP A 234 -4.47 3.29 6.49
CA TRP A 234 -4.22 4.71 6.29
C TRP A 234 -3.51 5.00 4.98
N SER A 235 -2.38 4.32 4.72
CA SER A 235 -1.57 4.54 3.52
C SER A 235 -2.32 4.18 2.24
N HIS A 236 -3.16 3.15 2.27
CA HIS A 236 -4.02 2.79 1.13
C HIS A 236 -5.04 3.90 0.87
N ARG A 237 -5.77 4.36 1.89
CA ARG A 237 -6.75 5.45 1.73
C ARG A 237 -6.12 6.75 1.25
N TYR A 238 -4.94 7.08 1.75
CA TYR A 238 -4.14 8.21 1.28
C TYR A 238 -3.80 8.08 -0.21
N LYS A 239 -3.25 6.93 -0.63
CA LYS A 239 -2.90 6.66 -2.04
C LYS A 239 -4.14 6.66 -2.94
N ASP A 240 -5.23 6.03 -2.49
CA ASP A 240 -6.50 5.99 -3.21
C ASP A 240 -7.09 7.38 -3.44
N THR A 241 -6.97 8.26 -2.45
CA THR A 241 -7.42 9.66 -2.57
C THR A 241 -6.69 10.36 -3.71
N ILE A 242 -5.36 10.23 -3.75
CA ILE A 242 -4.55 10.86 -4.81
C ILE A 242 -4.88 10.25 -6.18
N GLU A 243 -5.02 8.93 -6.26
CA GLU A 243 -5.38 8.25 -7.51
C GLU A 243 -6.75 8.70 -8.04
N CYS A 244 -7.76 8.86 -7.16
CA CYS A 244 -9.06 9.40 -7.54
C CYS A 244 -8.93 10.82 -8.13
N LEU A 245 -8.16 11.70 -7.47
CA LEU A 245 -7.98 13.09 -7.92
C LEU A 245 -7.22 13.19 -9.24
N ARG A 246 -6.21 12.34 -9.45
CA ARG A 246 -5.48 12.27 -10.72
C ARG A 246 -6.37 11.78 -11.86
N LYS A 247 -7.29 10.87 -11.56
CA LYS A 247 -8.22 10.35 -12.56
C LYS A 247 -9.19 11.42 -13.02
N ASP A 248 -9.85 12.09 -12.07
CA ASP A 248 -10.81 13.17 -12.37
C ASP A 248 -11.06 14.04 -11.13
N LEU A 249 -10.99 15.36 -11.30
CA LEU A 249 -11.25 16.32 -10.22
C LEU A 249 -12.70 16.27 -9.72
N ARG A 250 -13.65 15.68 -10.45
CA ARG A 250 -15.03 15.46 -9.99
C ARG A 250 -15.11 14.67 -8.67
N TYR A 251 -14.11 13.84 -8.37
CA TYR A 251 -14.07 13.08 -7.11
C TYR A 251 -13.70 13.94 -5.90
N ARG A 252 -13.18 15.16 -6.12
CA ARG A 252 -12.76 16.07 -5.05
C ARG A 252 -13.88 16.34 -4.05
N ASP A 253 -15.05 16.74 -4.52
CA ASP A 253 -16.13 17.17 -3.64
C ASP A 253 -16.68 15.98 -2.84
N LEU A 254 -16.68 14.77 -3.42
CA LEU A 254 -17.04 13.53 -2.73
C LEU A 254 -16.02 13.15 -1.65
N LEU A 255 -14.73 13.27 -1.95
CA LEU A 255 -13.63 13.02 -1.01
C LEU A 255 -13.66 14.00 0.17
N VAL A 256 -13.88 15.29 -0.09
CA VAL A 256 -14.03 16.32 0.95
C VAL A 256 -15.25 16.01 1.85
N GLN A 257 -16.39 15.66 1.25
CA GLN A 257 -17.58 15.28 2.01
C GLN A 257 -17.35 14.03 2.86
N LEU A 258 -16.67 13.01 2.32
CA LEU A 258 -16.31 11.80 3.03
C LEU A 258 -15.39 12.09 4.22
N ALA A 259 -14.33 12.88 4.01
CA ALA A 259 -13.41 13.29 5.06
C ALA A 259 -14.11 14.09 6.16
N MET A 260 -15.02 14.99 5.80
CA MET A 260 -15.85 15.72 6.78
C MET A 260 -16.79 14.80 7.55
N CYS A 261 -17.36 13.77 6.92
CA CYS A 261 -18.18 12.78 7.62
C CYS A 261 -17.34 11.98 8.62
N LEU A 262 -16.15 11.53 8.23
CA LEU A 262 -15.20 10.85 9.12
C LEU A 262 -14.78 11.73 10.30
N TYR A 263 -14.45 13.00 10.03
CA TYR A 263 -14.12 14.00 11.05
C TYR A 263 -15.27 14.17 12.06
N LYS A 264 -16.50 14.35 11.59
CA LYS A 264 -17.69 14.51 12.46
C LYS A 264 -18.00 13.25 13.27
N GLN A 265 -17.70 12.07 12.74
CA GLN A 265 -17.83 10.78 13.44
C GLN A 265 -16.69 10.53 14.44
N GLY A 266 -15.70 11.43 14.53
CA GLY A 266 -14.53 11.26 15.39
C GLY A 266 -13.51 10.27 14.84
N ASN A 267 -13.61 9.82 13.59
CA ASN A 267 -12.60 8.97 12.97
C ASN A 267 -11.46 9.82 12.38
N PHE A 268 -10.54 10.27 13.23
CA PHE A 268 -9.39 11.07 12.81
C PHE A 268 -8.39 10.27 12.00
N HIS A 269 -8.22 8.97 12.28
CA HIS A 269 -7.40 8.08 11.44
C HIS A 269 -7.93 7.98 10.00
N GLY A 270 -9.24 7.91 9.88
CA GLY A 270 -10.02 8.03 8.64
C GLY A 270 -9.74 9.33 7.91
N ALA A 271 -10.08 10.42 8.60
CA ALA A 271 -10.11 11.76 8.05
C ALA A 271 -8.73 12.28 7.65
N THR A 272 -7.68 12.04 8.45
CA THR A 272 -6.33 12.53 8.13
C THR A 272 -5.74 11.86 6.90
N ALA A 273 -6.05 10.58 6.63
CA ALA A 273 -5.56 9.90 5.42
C ALA A 273 -6.08 10.58 4.14
N ILE A 274 -7.37 10.91 4.13
CA ILE A 274 -8.00 11.59 2.99
C ILE A 274 -7.55 13.05 2.93
N ALA A 275 -7.48 13.74 4.07
CA ALA A 275 -7.03 15.14 4.12
C ALA A 275 -5.58 15.32 3.67
N GLU A 276 -4.67 14.40 4.04
CA GLU A 276 -3.29 14.37 3.52
C GLU A 276 -3.26 14.08 2.02
N GLY A 277 -4.13 13.19 1.53
CA GLY A 277 -4.23 12.89 0.09
C GLY A 277 -4.83 14.02 -0.74
N LEU A 278 -5.66 14.87 -0.12
CA LEU A 278 -6.22 16.09 -0.71
C LEU A 278 -5.23 17.25 -0.71
N ARG A 279 -4.18 17.20 0.10
CA ARG A 279 -3.20 18.29 0.20
C ARG A 279 -2.36 18.35 -1.08
N PRO A 280 -2.06 19.56 -1.60
CA PRO A 280 -1.13 19.72 -2.71
C PRO A 280 0.20 19.02 -2.40
N ALA A 281 0.69 18.19 -3.32
CA ALA A 281 2.00 17.61 -3.21
C ALA A 281 3.03 18.75 -3.33
N ALA A 282 3.71 19.09 -2.23
CA ALA A 282 4.76 20.11 -2.22
C ALA A 282 5.92 19.81 -3.19
N CYS A 283 6.02 18.56 -3.68
CA CYS A 283 7.13 18.07 -4.49
C CYS A 283 6.79 17.74 -5.95
N ALA A 284 5.58 18.04 -6.45
CA ALA A 284 5.21 17.74 -7.83
C ALA A 284 4.45 18.93 -8.46
N PRO A 285 5.17 19.95 -8.98
CA PRO A 285 4.56 21.17 -9.54
C PRO A 285 3.59 20.91 -10.70
N ASP A 286 3.70 19.75 -11.35
CA ASP A 286 2.88 19.35 -12.51
C ASP A 286 1.64 18.51 -12.14
N THR A 287 1.35 18.32 -10.84
CA THR A 287 0.20 17.49 -10.41
C THR A 287 -0.95 18.31 -9.84
N PHE A 288 -2.16 17.97 -10.30
CA PHE A 288 -3.50 18.34 -9.81
C PHE A 288 -3.49 19.13 -8.49
N GLN A 289 -3.54 20.46 -8.59
CA GLN A 289 -3.55 21.33 -7.43
C GLN A 289 -5.01 21.51 -6.97
N VAL A 290 -5.43 20.77 -5.94
CA VAL A 290 -6.59 21.20 -5.16
C VAL A 290 -6.13 22.42 -4.37
N GLU A 291 -6.64 23.61 -4.71
CA GLU A 291 -6.32 24.80 -3.94
C GLU A 291 -6.60 24.54 -2.46
N TRP A 292 -5.58 24.77 -1.61
CA TRP A 292 -5.69 24.45 -0.18
C TRP A 292 -6.85 25.19 0.49
N THR A 293 -7.20 26.36 -0.02
CA THR A 293 -8.37 27.17 0.38
C THR A 293 -9.71 26.47 0.16
N MET A 294 -9.81 25.54 -0.81
CA MET A 294 -11.02 24.76 -1.08
C MET A 294 -11.25 23.63 -0.08
N ILE A 295 -10.23 23.26 0.70
CA ILE A 295 -10.37 22.26 1.76
C ILE A 295 -10.92 22.94 3.03
N PRO A 296 -11.99 22.41 3.65
CA PRO A 296 -12.53 22.92 4.91
C PRO A 296 -11.44 23.10 5.97
N SER A 297 -11.51 24.20 6.72
CA SER A 297 -10.50 24.58 7.71
C SER A 297 -10.27 23.49 8.77
N GLU A 298 -11.32 22.75 9.09
CA GLU A 298 -11.33 21.63 10.03
C GLU A 298 -10.40 20.51 9.55
N LEU A 299 -10.48 20.14 8.27
CA LEU A 299 -9.63 19.12 7.67
C LEU A 299 -8.19 19.60 7.52
N ARG A 300 -7.99 20.89 7.20
CA ARG A 300 -6.65 21.48 7.12
C ARG A 300 -5.94 21.42 8.47
N ARG A 301 -6.62 21.84 9.54
CA ARG A 301 -6.06 21.89 10.90
C ARG A 301 -5.63 20.53 11.42
N ILE A 302 -6.37 19.45 11.14
CA ILE A 302 -6.01 18.12 11.67
C ILE A 302 -4.79 17.49 11.01
N VAL A 303 -4.31 18.03 9.88
CA VAL A 303 -3.09 17.56 9.18
C VAL A 303 -1.94 18.57 9.26
N GLU A 304 -2.09 19.64 10.05
CA GLU A 304 -0.99 20.55 10.34
C GLU A 304 0.05 19.86 11.22
N TYR A 305 1.30 19.84 10.77
CA TYR A 305 2.42 19.22 11.50
C TYR A 305 2.85 20.01 12.74
N GLU A 306 2.31 21.21 12.95
CA GLU A 306 2.68 22.08 14.05
C GLU A 306 2.55 21.36 15.40
N CYS A 307 3.63 21.41 16.18
CA CYS A 307 3.71 20.81 17.51
C CYS A 307 3.22 19.34 17.55
N ASN A 308 3.60 18.54 16.54
CA ASN A 308 3.21 17.14 16.39
C ASN A 308 1.68 16.95 16.32
N PHE A 309 1.05 17.60 15.34
CA PHE A 309 -0.39 17.54 15.11
C PHE A 309 -1.22 18.03 16.30
N ARG A 310 -0.79 19.12 16.94
CA ARG A 310 -1.43 19.65 18.17
C ARG A 310 -2.94 19.85 17.98
N ALA A 311 -3.36 20.47 16.88
CA ALA A 311 -4.77 20.73 16.62
C ALA A 311 -5.60 19.44 16.55
N CYS A 312 -5.08 18.38 15.92
CA CYS A 312 -5.73 17.07 15.89
C CYS A 312 -5.86 16.47 17.30
N ARG A 313 -4.79 16.57 18.11
CA ARG A 313 -4.76 16.03 19.47
C ARG A 313 -5.66 16.79 20.43
N ASP A 314 -5.68 18.12 20.34
CA ASP A 314 -6.55 18.95 21.16
C ASP A 314 -8.03 18.69 20.84
N HIS A 315 -8.34 18.46 19.56
CA HIS A 315 -9.69 18.10 19.16
C HIS A 315 -10.09 16.68 19.61
N LEU A 316 -9.17 15.72 19.57
CA LEU A 316 -9.37 14.39 20.18
C LEU A 316 -9.66 14.51 21.68
N ARG A 317 -8.92 15.36 22.42
CA ARG A 317 -9.13 15.62 23.85
C ARG A 317 -10.46 16.31 24.13
N ASP A 318 -10.90 17.23 23.27
CA ASP A 318 -12.21 17.89 23.39
C ASP A 318 -13.36 16.89 23.17
N MET A 319 -13.27 16.03 22.14
CA MET A 319 -14.23 14.94 21.92
C MET A 319 -14.31 14.02 23.14
N ARG A 320 -13.17 13.69 23.75
CA ARG A 320 -13.09 12.95 25.02
C ARG A 320 -13.81 13.67 26.15
N LYS A 321 -13.54 14.96 26.39
CA LYS A 321 -14.20 15.75 27.46
C LYS A 321 -15.72 15.76 27.32
N ARG A 322 -16.22 15.66 26.09
CA ARG A 322 -17.65 15.61 25.77
C ARG A 322 -18.24 14.19 25.77
N GLY A 323 -17.45 13.16 26.11
CA GLY A 323 -17.89 11.76 26.14
C GLY A 323 -18.18 11.15 24.77
N LYS A 324 -17.64 11.73 23.68
CA LYS A 324 -17.89 11.23 22.32
C LYS A 324 -16.85 10.18 21.90
N PRO A 325 -17.25 9.13 21.16
CA PRO A 325 -16.31 8.21 20.54
C PRO A 325 -15.40 8.89 19.53
N ALA A 326 -14.13 8.49 19.53
CA ALA A 326 -13.14 8.96 18.58
C ALA A 326 -12.06 7.90 18.33
N LEU A 327 -11.67 7.74 17.06
CA LEU A 327 -10.50 6.97 16.65
C LEU A 327 -9.34 7.96 16.41
N PRO A 328 -8.25 7.86 17.19
CA PRO A 328 -7.15 8.80 17.08
C PRO A 328 -6.38 8.63 15.76
N PHE A 329 -5.77 9.71 15.27
CA PHE A 329 -4.71 9.58 14.28
C PHE A 329 -3.46 9.01 14.95
N ILE A 330 -3.13 7.77 14.61
CA ILE A 330 -2.29 6.92 15.45
C ILE A 330 -0.79 7.20 15.31
N PHE A 331 -0.31 7.58 14.13
CA PHE A 331 1.12 7.78 13.87
C PHE A 331 1.82 8.75 14.84
N PRO A 332 1.30 9.95 15.13
CA PRO A 332 1.97 10.86 16.06
C PRO A 332 2.00 10.35 17.49
N ILE A 333 0.94 9.66 17.93
CA ILE A 333 0.85 9.08 19.27
C ILE A 333 1.85 7.94 19.43
N PHE A 334 1.93 7.07 18.43
CA PHE A 334 2.85 5.94 18.45
C PHE A 334 4.31 6.36 18.37
N ARG A 335 4.65 7.36 17.52
CA ARG A 335 6.00 7.90 17.47
C ARG A 335 6.44 8.46 18.82
N GLU A 336 5.57 9.21 19.51
CA GLU A 336 5.89 9.71 20.84
C GLU A 336 6.01 8.60 21.88
N TYR A 337 5.17 7.57 21.79
CA TYR A 337 5.30 6.39 22.64
C TYR A 337 6.65 5.71 22.47
N GLN A 338 7.08 5.42 21.22
CA GLN A 338 8.38 4.82 20.94
C GLN A 338 9.54 5.67 21.48
N LEU A 339 9.50 6.98 21.25
CA LEU A 339 10.51 7.91 21.78
C LEU A 339 10.53 7.93 23.31
N SER A 340 9.36 7.83 23.96
CA SER A 340 9.26 7.81 25.42
C SER A 340 9.80 6.50 26.00
N VAL A 341 9.48 5.36 25.40
CA VAL A 341 10.01 4.03 25.79
C VAL A 341 11.53 3.97 25.60
N GLU A 342 12.03 4.47 24.48
CA GLU A 342 13.47 4.52 24.24
C GLU A 342 14.17 5.44 25.24
N SER A 343 13.57 6.57 25.60
CA SER A 343 14.10 7.46 26.62
C SER A 343 14.07 6.84 28.02
N LEU A 344 13.02 6.08 28.38
CA LEU A 344 12.93 5.37 29.64
C LEU A 344 14.07 4.35 29.80
N ARG A 345 14.39 3.60 28.74
CA ARG A 345 15.51 2.63 28.73
C ARG A 345 16.89 3.28 28.94
N ARG A 346 17.02 4.59 28.74
CA ARG A 346 18.28 5.33 28.86
C ARG A 346 18.46 6.03 30.20
N HIS A 347 17.47 5.98 31.09
CA HIS A 347 17.49 6.71 32.36
C HIS A 347 17.26 5.76 33.54
N GLU A 348 17.94 6.02 34.66
CA GLU A 348 17.68 5.27 35.89
C GLU A 348 16.24 5.53 36.39
N PRO A 349 15.53 4.52 36.90
CA PRO A 349 14.15 4.64 37.39
C PRO A 349 13.94 5.74 38.44
N SER A 350 14.97 6.05 39.23
CA SER A 350 14.97 7.08 40.27
C SER A 350 15.15 8.51 39.74
N SER A 351 15.47 8.67 38.45
CA SER A 351 15.78 9.98 37.88
C SER A 351 14.52 10.81 37.56
N PRO A 352 14.56 12.14 37.75
CA PRO A 352 13.47 13.02 37.31
C PRO A 352 13.13 12.90 35.82
N GLN A 353 14.13 12.58 34.99
CA GLN A 353 13.98 12.36 33.56
C GLN A 353 13.18 11.09 33.26
N TYR A 354 13.43 9.99 33.98
CA TYR A 354 12.64 8.77 33.87
C TYR A 354 11.18 9.05 34.22
N GLU A 355 10.91 9.72 35.35
CA GLU A 355 9.55 10.05 35.79
C GLU A 355 8.81 10.98 34.79
N ALA A 356 9.52 11.91 34.16
CA ALA A 356 8.94 12.77 33.12
C ALA A 356 8.66 12.00 31.80
N CYS A 357 9.47 11.00 31.46
CA CYS A 357 9.25 10.13 30.31
C CYS A 357 8.11 9.13 30.58
N LEU A 358 8.02 8.62 31.80
CA LEU A 358 6.97 7.70 32.24
C LEU A 358 5.61 8.40 32.17
N ARG A 359 5.50 9.61 32.73
CA ARG A 359 4.27 10.42 32.61
C ARG A 359 3.86 10.70 31.16
N ARG A 360 4.83 10.92 30.26
CA ARG A 360 4.57 11.08 28.82
C ARG A 360 4.10 9.79 28.15
N ALA A 361 4.76 8.66 28.43
CA ALA A 361 4.36 7.35 27.93
C ALA A 361 2.94 7.00 28.40
N THR A 362 2.65 7.16 29.70
CA THR A 362 1.32 6.91 30.27
C THR A 362 0.25 7.82 29.66
N SER A 363 0.53 9.11 29.46
CA SER A 363 -0.40 10.03 28.81
C SER A 363 -0.73 9.62 27.35
N ASN A 364 0.27 9.15 26.59
CA ASN A 364 0.05 8.65 25.24
C ASN A 364 -0.71 7.32 25.24
N THR A 365 -0.43 6.45 26.20
CA THR A 365 -1.18 5.22 26.43
C THR A 365 -2.63 5.53 26.80
N ASP A 366 -2.91 6.54 27.61
CA ASP A 366 -4.26 6.99 27.93
C ASP A 366 -5.01 7.48 26.69
N ASP A 367 -4.35 8.25 25.81
CA ASP A 367 -4.90 8.67 24.53
C ASP A 367 -5.26 7.46 23.63
N LEU A 368 -4.50 6.36 23.69
CA LEU A 368 -4.80 5.10 22.98
C LEU A 368 -5.91 4.28 23.66
N LEU A 369 -5.85 4.12 24.99
CA LEU A 369 -6.75 3.30 25.79
C LEU A 369 -8.16 3.87 25.92
N LEU A 370 -8.33 5.19 25.80
CA LEU A 370 -9.61 5.86 26.04
C LEU A 370 -10.43 6.12 24.78
N SER A 371 -9.93 5.73 23.61
CA SER A 371 -10.69 5.64 22.34
C SER A 371 -11.78 4.54 22.34
N ARG A 372 -11.99 3.89 23.51
CA ARG A 372 -12.88 2.75 23.80
C ARG A 372 -14.37 3.09 23.97
N SER A 373 -14.84 4.24 23.52
CA SER A 373 -16.27 4.59 23.55
C SER A 373 -17.12 3.80 22.51
N TYR A 374 -16.53 2.80 21.86
CA TYR A 374 -17.27 1.76 21.13
C TYR A 374 -17.44 0.52 22.01
N PRO A 375 -18.66 0.04 22.24
CA PRO A 375 -18.96 -0.97 23.26
C PRO A 375 -18.31 -2.32 22.93
N GLY A 376 -17.42 -2.82 23.79
CA GLY A 376 -16.77 -4.11 23.58
C GLY A 376 -15.74 -4.52 24.65
N LYS A 377 -16.22 -5.27 25.64
CA LYS A 377 -15.55 -6.23 26.57
C LYS A 377 -14.37 -5.75 27.45
N THR A 378 -14.64 -5.83 28.75
CA THR A 378 -13.85 -5.45 29.93
C THR A 378 -12.68 -6.39 30.29
N GLU A 379 -12.64 -7.65 29.84
CA GLU A 379 -11.58 -8.61 30.26
C GLU A 379 -10.17 -8.30 29.74
N VAL A 380 -10.06 -7.60 28.61
CA VAL A 380 -8.76 -7.18 28.05
C VAL A 380 -8.13 -6.08 28.92
N VAL A 381 -8.94 -5.34 29.69
CA VAL A 381 -8.53 -4.22 30.54
C VAL A 381 -7.70 -4.69 31.74
N GLU A 382 -8.08 -5.79 32.39
CA GLU A 382 -7.34 -6.34 33.53
C GLU A 382 -5.96 -6.88 33.11
N ARG A 383 -5.88 -7.55 31.96
CA ARG A 383 -4.60 -8.02 31.40
C ARG A 383 -3.68 -6.87 31.00
N ILE A 384 -4.22 -5.76 30.52
CA ILE A 384 -3.43 -4.59 30.11
C ILE A 384 -2.87 -3.84 31.33
N GLY A 385 -3.67 -3.66 32.39
CA GLY A 385 -3.17 -3.08 33.64
C GLY A 385 -1.99 -3.87 34.20
N SER A 386 -2.05 -5.21 34.11
CA SER A 386 -0.96 -6.08 34.55
C SER A 386 0.30 -6.06 33.67
N VAL A 387 0.17 -5.87 32.35
CA VAL A 387 1.33 -5.80 31.43
C VAL A 387 2.05 -4.46 31.54
N PHE A 388 1.33 -3.35 31.73
CA PHE A 388 1.96 -2.06 32.02
C PHE A 388 2.68 -2.07 33.39
N GLN A 389 2.16 -2.80 34.38
CA GLN A 389 2.90 -3.07 35.61
C GLN A 389 4.18 -3.88 35.35
N PHE A 390 4.15 -4.84 34.42
CA PHE A 390 5.30 -5.69 34.11
C PHE A 390 6.42 -4.96 33.34
N CYS A 391 6.09 -4.09 32.39
CA CYS A 391 7.10 -3.31 31.63
C CYS A 391 7.70 -2.12 32.41
N ILE A 392 7.10 -1.74 33.54
CA ILE A 392 7.63 -0.73 34.47
C ILE A 392 8.51 -1.40 35.57
N TRP A 393 8.49 -2.74 35.65
CA TRP A 393 9.20 -3.54 36.66
C TRP A 393 10.43 -4.30 36.12
N PHE A 394 10.89 -3.98 34.92
CA PHE A 394 12.20 -4.33 34.36
C PHE A 394 12.84 -3.07 33.76
#